data_AF-A0A2K1E259-F1
#
_entry.id   AF-A0A2K1E259-F1
#
_cell.length_a   1.000
_cell.length_b   1.000
_cell.length_c   1.000
_cell.angle_alpha   90.00
_cell.angle_beta   90.00
_cell.angle_gamma   90.00
#
_symmetry.space_group_name_H-M   'P 1'
#
loop_
_entity.id
_entity.type
_entity.pdbx_description
1 polymer ?
#
loop_
_entity_poly.entity_id
_entity_poly.type
_entity_poly.pdbx_seq_one_letter_code
_entity_poly.pdbx_strand_id
1 'polypeptide(L)'
;MAEDGNPSAIAELAKLDADTPKLKPEDQFYWDAFWRLNRDRDFGMGEGYIPFQAIDCFARRYDIDDWDFEDLFSNITAMDTVYMEEREKKRPKGKN
;
A
#
# COMPACT_ATOMS: atom_id res chain seq x y z
N MET A 1 10.38 -22.64 36.68
CA MET A 1 10.95 -22.35 35.35
C MET A 1 10.07 -21.29 34.73
N ALA A 2 10.37 -20.02 34.99
CA ALA A 2 9.76 -18.89 34.30
C ALA A 2 10.71 -18.54 33.16
N GLU A 3 10.18 -18.50 31.93
CA GLU A 3 10.95 -18.08 30.77
C GLU A 3 11.18 -16.58 30.87
N ASP A 4 12.42 -16.20 31.11
CA ASP A 4 12.87 -14.82 31.06
C ASP A 4 12.69 -14.29 29.63
N GLY A 5 11.56 -13.61 29.39
CA GLY A 5 11.34 -12.84 28.17
C GLY A 5 12.44 -11.79 28.06
N ASN A 6 13.36 -12.00 27.12
CA ASN A 6 14.54 -11.17 26.90
C ASN A 6 14.15 -9.66 26.83
N PRO A 7 14.46 -8.85 27.86
CA PRO A 7 14.06 -7.44 27.91
C PRO A 7 14.73 -6.60 26.81
N SER A 8 15.81 -7.10 26.18
CA SER A 8 16.45 -6.45 25.04
C SER A 8 15.55 -6.44 23.79
N ALA A 9 14.76 -7.50 23.56
CA ALA A 9 13.88 -7.58 22.39
C ALA A 9 12.65 -6.68 22.54
N ILE A 10 12.11 -6.54 23.75
CA ILE A 10 10.96 -5.66 24.05
C ILE A 10 11.36 -4.19 23.89
N ALA A 11 12.58 -3.83 24.33
CA ALA A 11 13.11 -2.47 24.17
C ALA A 11 13.44 -2.11 22.71
N GLU A 12 13.79 -3.08 21.87
CA GLU A 12 14.06 -2.88 20.45
C GLU A 12 12.75 -2.73 19.64
N LEU A 13 11.72 -3.53 19.95
CA LEU A 13 10.36 -3.36 19.41
C LEU A 13 9.75 -1.99 19.76
N ALA A 14 9.94 -1.53 20.99
CA ALA A 14 9.42 -0.23 21.44
C ALA A 14 10.08 0.99 20.75
N LYS A 15 11.35 0.85 20.29
CA LYS A 15 12.03 1.90 19.53
C LYS A 15 11.51 1.99 18.09
N LEU A 16 11.10 0.86 17.50
CA LEU A 16 10.44 0.87 16.19
C LEU A 16 9.10 1.63 16.23
N ASP A 17 8.29 1.46 17.28
CA ASP A 17 6.98 2.11 17.39
C ASP A 17 7.02 3.65 17.50
N ALA A 18 8.14 4.23 17.93
CA ALA A 18 8.28 5.66 18.16
C ALA A 18 8.58 6.45 16.87
N ASP A 19 9.41 5.90 15.98
CA ASP A 19 9.83 6.54 14.72
C ASP A 19 9.06 6.01 13.50
N THR A 20 8.19 5.01 13.68
CA THR A 20 7.39 4.47 12.57
C THR A 20 6.27 5.44 12.21
N PRO A 21 6.16 5.86 10.93
CA PRO A 21 5.03 6.67 10.48
C PRO A 21 3.72 5.90 10.74
N LYS A 22 2.84 6.50 11.53
CA LYS A 22 1.54 5.90 11.89
C LYS A 22 0.52 6.29 10.84
N LEU A 23 -0.09 5.27 10.24
CA LEU A 23 -1.26 5.48 9.40
C LEU A 23 -2.43 5.92 10.28
N LYS A 24 -3.16 6.95 9.85
CA LYS A 24 -4.35 7.37 10.58
C LYS A 24 -5.46 6.32 10.40
N PRO A 25 -6.37 6.15 11.37
CA PRO A 25 -7.48 5.20 11.23
C PRO A 25 -8.36 5.45 10.00
N GLU A 26 -8.57 6.72 9.63
CA GLU A 26 -9.31 7.13 8.42
C GLU A 26 -8.64 6.69 7.11
N ASP A 27 -7.31 6.55 7.09
CA ASP A 27 -6.55 6.17 5.90
C ASP A 27 -6.39 4.64 5.75
N GLN A 28 -6.73 3.87 6.79
CA GLN A 28 -6.60 2.40 6.80
C GLN A 28 -7.38 1.76 5.66
N PHE A 29 -8.55 2.32 5.34
CA PHE A 29 -9.39 1.84 4.25
C PHE A 29 -8.66 1.93 2.90
N TYR A 30 -8.09 3.09 2.56
CA TYR A 30 -7.36 3.29 1.32
C TYR A 30 -6.11 2.43 1.24
N TRP A 31 -5.41 2.28 2.38
CA TRP A 31 -4.25 1.41 2.47
C TRP A 31 -4.58 -0.05 2.16
N ASP A 32 -5.64 -0.59 2.76
CA ASP A 32 -6.08 -1.96 2.52
C ASP A 32 -6.59 -2.14 1.09
N ALA A 33 -7.33 -1.15 0.56
CA ALA A 33 -7.82 -1.16 -0.81
C ALA A 33 -6.66 -1.19 -1.82
N PHE A 34 -5.62 -0.38 -1.61
CA PHE A 34 -4.42 -0.37 -2.45
C PHE A 34 -3.78 -1.76 -2.55
N TRP A 35 -3.53 -2.43 -1.42
CA TRP A 35 -2.90 -3.75 -1.45
C TRP A 35 -3.80 -4.85 -2.06
N ARG A 36 -5.13 -4.71 -1.96
CA ARG A 36 -6.06 -5.62 -2.62
C ARG A 36 -6.01 -5.45 -4.14
N LEU A 37 -6.07 -4.21 -4.61
CA LEU A 37 -6.01 -3.81 -6.02
C LEU A 37 -4.63 -4.05 -6.65
N ASN A 38 -3.57 -4.07 -5.84
CA ASN A 38 -2.20 -4.34 -6.29
C ASN A 38 -2.06 -5.67 -7.04
N ARG A 39 -2.99 -6.62 -6.82
CA ARG A 39 -3.00 -7.93 -7.51
C ARG A 39 -3.62 -7.89 -8.90
N ASP A 40 -4.38 -6.84 -9.21
CA ASP A 40 -5.04 -6.65 -10.50
C ASP A 40 -4.18 -5.86 -11.49
N ARG A 41 -2.96 -5.50 -11.09
CA ARG A 41 -1.97 -4.83 -11.95
C ARG A 41 -1.61 -5.71 -13.13
N ASP A 42 -1.39 -5.07 -14.28
CA ASP A 42 -0.83 -5.77 -15.42
C ASP A 42 0.66 -6.07 -15.18
N PHE A 43 1.03 -7.31 -15.46
CA PHE A 43 2.40 -7.82 -15.41
C PHE A 43 2.78 -8.34 -16.80
N GLY A 44 2.74 -7.45 -17.79
CA GLY A 44 3.20 -7.72 -19.16
C GLY A 44 4.73 -7.68 -19.25
N MET A 45 5.29 -6.70 -19.96
CA MET A 45 6.75 -6.49 -20.06
C MET A 45 7.34 -5.73 -18.85
N GLY A 46 6.54 -5.47 -17.83
CA GLY A 46 6.88 -4.75 -16.61
C GLY A 46 5.66 -4.65 -15.71
N GLU A 47 5.89 -4.25 -14.47
CA GLU A 47 4.80 -3.89 -13.55
C GLU A 47 4.18 -2.59 -14.04
N GLY A 48 2.85 -2.57 -14.20
CA GLY A 48 2.07 -1.40 -14.59
C GLY A 48 1.31 -0.76 -13.42
N TYR A 49 0.72 0.40 -13.70
CA TYR A 49 -0.24 1.05 -12.81
C TYR A 49 -1.49 0.19 -12.62
N ILE A 50 -2.20 0.39 -11.51
CA ILE A 50 -3.51 -0.21 -11.23
C ILE A 50 -4.49 0.28 -12.32
N PRO A 51 -5.15 -0.61 -13.06
CA PRO A 51 -6.13 -0.20 -14.06
C PRO A 51 -7.33 0.49 -13.44
N PHE A 52 -7.83 1.55 -14.09
CA PHE A 52 -9.07 2.24 -13.68
C PHE A 52 -10.22 1.25 -13.45
N GLN A 53 -10.37 0.27 -14.35
CA GLN A 53 -11.43 -0.73 -14.25
C GLN A 53 -11.35 -1.57 -12.97
N ALA A 54 -10.15 -1.83 -12.44
CA ALA A 54 -10.00 -2.53 -11.16
C ALA A 54 -10.54 -1.66 -10.00
N ILE A 55 -10.25 -0.36 -10.03
CA ILE A 55 -10.74 0.60 -9.02
C ILE A 55 -12.27 0.74 -9.11
N ASP A 56 -12.83 0.89 -10.32
CA ASP A 56 -14.28 0.95 -10.55
C ASP A 56 -15.00 -0.35 -10.11
N CYS A 57 -14.44 -1.52 -10.43
CA CYS A 57 -14.99 -2.80 -9.96
C CYS A 57 -14.91 -2.94 -8.43
N PHE A 58 -13.84 -2.46 -7.80
CA PHE A 58 -13.71 -2.44 -6.34
C PHE A 58 -14.74 -1.51 -5.72
N ALA A 59 -14.90 -0.28 -6.24
CA ALA A 59 -15.88 0.67 -5.76
C ALA A 59 -17.30 0.09 -5.77
N ARG A 60 -17.70 -0.50 -6.90
CA ARG A 60 -19.00 -1.18 -7.04
C ARG A 60 -19.17 -2.36 -6.08
N ARG A 61 -18.10 -3.06 -5.72
CA ARG A 61 -18.16 -4.20 -4.79
C ARG A 61 -18.39 -3.77 -3.34
N TYR A 62 -17.97 -2.56 -2.99
CA TYR A 62 -18.06 -2.00 -1.64
C TYR A 62 -19.14 -0.94 -1.52
N ASP A 63 -20.03 -0.82 -2.52
CA ASP A 63 -21.11 0.17 -2.59
C ASP A 63 -20.60 1.62 -2.39
N ILE A 64 -19.43 1.92 -2.97
CA ILE A 64 -18.82 3.25 -2.97
C ILE A 64 -19.37 4.02 -4.17
N ASP A 65 -20.03 5.15 -3.93
CA ASP A 65 -20.69 5.97 -4.94
C ASP A 65 -20.04 7.36 -5.11
N ASP A 66 -20.34 7.98 -6.27
CA ASP A 66 -20.02 9.36 -6.67
C ASP A 66 -18.81 10.02 -5.96
N TRP A 67 -19.06 10.77 -4.89
CA TRP A 67 -18.03 11.54 -4.17
C TRP A 67 -17.02 10.65 -3.46
N ASP A 68 -17.47 9.53 -2.87
CA ASP A 68 -16.58 8.57 -2.22
C ASP A 68 -15.75 7.81 -3.27
N PHE A 69 -16.25 7.68 -4.51
CA PHE A 69 -15.48 7.12 -5.62
C PHE A 69 -14.35 8.06 -6.06
N GLU A 70 -14.60 9.36 -6.18
CA GLU A 70 -13.56 10.33 -6.52
C GLU A 70 -12.43 10.32 -5.48
N ASP A 71 -12.76 10.26 -4.20
CA ASP A 71 -11.80 10.16 -3.10
C ASP A 71 -11.01 8.84 -3.14
N LEU A 72 -11.69 7.71 -3.35
CA LEU A 72 -11.03 6.41 -3.54
C LEU A 72 -10.08 6.46 -4.73
N PHE A 73 -10.56 6.92 -5.89
CA PHE A 73 -9.77 6.95 -7.11
C PHE A 73 -8.53 7.84 -6.95
N SER A 74 -8.70 9.03 -6.36
CA SER A 74 -7.61 9.98 -6.09
C SER A 74 -6.56 9.38 -5.17
N ASN A 75 -6.96 8.82 -4.03
CA ASN A 75 -6.05 8.23 -3.06
C ASN A 75 -5.30 7.02 -3.63
N ILE A 76 -6.00 6.09 -4.29
CA ILE A 76 -5.37 4.90 -4.88
C ILE A 76 -4.38 5.29 -5.97
N THR A 77 -4.73 6.23 -6.85
CA THR A 77 -3.84 6.67 -7.94
C THR A 77 -2.60 7.40 -7.40
N ALA A 78 -2.74 8.21 -6.35
CA ALA A 78 -1.62 8.87 -5.70
C ALA A 78 -0.65 7.86 -5.06
N MET A 79 -1.20 6.90 -4.31
CA MET A 79 -0.41 5.81 -3.71
C MET A 79 0.30 5.00 -4.79
N ASP A 80 -0.39 4.72 -5.89
CA ASP A 80 0.14 3.95 -6.99
C ASP A 80 1.30 4.66 -7.71
N THR A 81 1.18 5.96 -7.90
CA THR A 81 2.25 6.80 -8.46
C THR A 81 3.53 6.67 -7.63
N VAL A 82 3.41 6.85 -6.31
CA VAL A 82 4.57 6.72 -5.40
C VAL A 82 5.15 5.31 -5.42
N TYR A 83 4.29 4.28 -5.44
CA TYR A 83 4.72 2.90 -5.52
C TYR A 83 5.55 2.64 -6.78
N MET A 84 5.06 3.08 -7.94
CA MET A 84 5.73 2.90 -9.22
C MET A 84 7.07 3.64 -9.27
N GLU A 85 7.15 4.87 -8.78
CA GLU A 85 8.40 5.62 -8.66
C GLU A 85 9.44 4.88 -7.81
N GLU A 86 9.03 4.32 -6.66
CA GLU A 86 9.92 3.56 -5.79
C GLU A 86 10.37 2.23 -6.43
N ARG A 87 9.49 1.58 -7.19
CA ARG A 87 9.82 0.36 -7.93
C ARG A 87 10.81 0.63 -9.06
N GLU A 88 10.64 1.73 -9.79
CA GLU A 88 11.56 2.15 -10.83
C GLU A 88 12.96 2.46 -10.28
N LYS A 89 13.05 3.17 -9.15
CA LYS A 89 14.33 3.45 -8.47
C LYS A 89 15.08 2.17 -8.09
N LYS A 90 14.34 1.13 -7.68
CA LYS A 90 14.90 -0.17 -7.26
C LYS A 90 15.18 -1.10 -8.43
N ARG A 91 14.73 -0.79 -9.65
CA ARG A 91 14.97 -1.64 -10.81
C ARG A 91 16.46 -1.58 -11.16
N PRO A 92 17.18 -2.73 -11.18
CA PRO A 92 18.59 -2.73 -11.51
C PRO A 92 18.76 -2.19 -12.92
N LYS A 93 19.58 -1.13 -13.08
CA LYS A 93 19.96 -0.65 -14.42
C LYS A 93 20.66 -1.80 -15.14
N GLY A 94 20.03 -2.30 -16.20
CA GLY A 94 20.66 -3.27 -17.09
C GLY A 94 22.03 -2.73 -17.51
N LYS A 95 23.09 -3.51 -17.27
CA LYS A 95 24.40 -3.24 -17.84
C LYS A 95 24.25 -3.34 -19.36
N ASN A 96 24.27 -2.20 -20.05
CA ASN A 96 24.57 -2.15 -21.48
C ASN A 96 26.07 -2.36 -21.68
#